data_AF-A0A3M6WYD1-F1
#
_entry.id   AF-A0A3M6WYD1-F1
#
_cell.length_a   1.000
_cell.length_b   1.000
_cell.length_c   1.000
_cell.angle_alpha   90.00
_cell.angle_beta   90.00
_cell.angle_gamma   90.00
#
_symmetry.space_group_name_H-M   'P 1'
#
loop_
_entity.id
_entity.type
_entity.pdbx_description
1 polymer ?
#
loop_
_entity_poly.entity_id
_entity_poly.type
_entity_poly.pdbx_seq_one_letter_code
_entity_poly.pdbx_strand_id
1 'polypeptide(L)'
;MNVASTALPYVLNGYTDPARLQDLDNDFDASTPCTVARRASVAQGRALLGVWERALAGSVGEEPESQSAATVLADFALSMKSNKPDDFGFAPNGHFPALFGITCAAMGISWADTAYLFMMNHAKALLSAAVRASVMGPFQSQMLLASAKLQSCLRSCIEQEQDNTAALTAVTAPSMDLWMGRHELLYSRIFNS
;
A
#
# COMPACT_ATOMS: atom_id res chain seq x y z
N MET A 1 -4.52 9.41 8.91
CA MET A 1 -5.98 9.22 8.77
C MET A 1 -6.45 9.21 7.31
N ASN A 2 -5.73 9.81 6.34
CA ASN A 2 -6.06 9.64 4.90
C ASN A 2 -5.71 8.22 4.39
N VAL A 3 -4.50 7.71 4.68
CA VAL A 3 -4.05 6.36 4.23
C VAL A 3 -4.92 5.21 4.76
N ALA A 4 -5.54 5.39 5.93
CA ALA A 4 -6.49 4.41 6.47
C ALA A 4 -7.73 4.30 5.57
N SER A 5 -8.33 5.42 5.18
CA SER A 5 -9.53 5.39 4.35
C SER A 5 -9.24 5.19 2.86
N THR A 6 -8.06 5.56 2.35
CA THR A 6 -7.76 5.52 0.91
C THR A 6 -6.97 4.32 0.42
N ALA A 7 -6.10 3.73 1.25
CA ALA A 7 -5.22 2.65 0.83
C ALA A 7 -5.50 1.33 1.55
N LEU A 8 -5.91 1.37 2.83
CA LEU A 8 -6.18 0.15 3.59
C LEU A 8 -7.27 -0.73 2.94
N PRO A 9 -8.41 -0.20 2.44
CA PRO A 9 -9.41 -1.04 1.78
C PRO A 9 -8.83 -1.85 0.61
N TYR A 10 -7.92 -1.27 -0.18
CA TYR A 10 -7.26 -1.96 -1.29
C TYR A 10 -6.28 -3.04 -0.83
N VAL A 11 -5.59 -2.83 0.30
CA VAL A 11 -4.78 -3.88 0.94
C VAL A 11 -5.65 -5.05 1.37
N LEU A 12 -6.77 -4.77 2.06
CA LEU A 12 -7.66 -5.79 2.59
C LEU A 12 -8.35 -6.56 1.47
N ASN A 13 -8.86 -5.86 0.45
CA ASN A 13 -9.51 -6.49 -0.71
C ASN A 13 -8.51 -7.30 -1.55
N GLY A 14 -7.27 -6.80 -1.72
CA GLY A 14 -6.22 -7.57 -2.41
C GLY A 14 -5.77 -8.81 -1.64
N TYR A 15 -5.89 -8.79 -0.30
CA TYR A 15 -5.66 -9.96 0.53
C TYR A 15 -6.81 -10.99 0.41
N THR A 16 -8.07 -10.54 0.52
CA THR A 16 -9.25 -11.42 0.58
C THR A 16 -9.66 -11.96 -0.78
N ASP A 17 -9.47 -11.19 -1.84
CA ASP A 17 -9.84 -11.57 -3.20
C ASP A 17 -8.70 -11.29 -4.19
N PRO A 18 -7.67 -12.18 -4.22
CA PRO A 18 -6.52 -12.03 -5.11
C PRO A 18 -6.90 -11.92 -6.59
N ALA A 19 -8.00 -12.55 -7.03
CA ALA A 19 -8.40 -12.57 -8.43
C ALA A 19 -8.74 -11.17 -8.97
N ARG A 20 -9.14 -10.25 -8.09
CA ARG A 20 -9.47 -8.85 -8.43
C ARG A 20 -8.26 -7.92 -8.46
N LEU A 21 -7.03 -8.45 -8.39
CA LEU A 21 -5.82 -7.62 -8.32
C LEU A 21 -5.72 -6.57 -9.44
N GLN A 22 -6.07 -6.92 -10.67
CA GLN A 22 -6.04 -5.98 -11.80
C GLN A 22 -7.08 -4.87 -11.66
N ASP A 23 -8.31 -5.22 -11.26
CA ASP A 23 -9.37 -4.25 -11.02
C ASP A 23 -9.00 -3.30 -9.87
N LEU A 24 -8.47 -3.84 -8.77
CA LEU A 24 -8.03 -3.07 -7.61
C LEU A 24 -6.87 -2.12 -7.95
N ASP A 25 -5.94 -2.54 -8.82
CA ASP A 25 -4.86 -1.69 -9.32
C ASP A 25 -5.39 -0.51 -10.13
N ASN A 26 -6.35 -0.78 -11.03
CA ASN A 26 -6.97 0.24 -11.88
C ASN A 26 -7.86 1.20 -11.06
N ASP A 27 -8.67 0.69 -10.14
CA ASP A 27 -9.52 1.49 -9.25
C ASP A 27 -8.68 2.40 -8.34
N PHE A 28 -7.54 1.89 -7.83
CA PHE A 28 -6.62 2.70 -7.04
C PHE A 28 -5.97 3.80 -7.89
N ASP A 29 -5.62 3.51 -9.15
CA ASP A 29 -5.08 4.51 -10.06
C ASP A 29 -6.09 5.64 -10.32
N ALA A 30 -7.35 5.26 -10.61
CA ALA A 30 -8.44 6.19 -10.85
C ALA A 30 -8.77 7.07 -9.63
N SER A 31 -8.62 6.53 -8.42
CA SER A 31 -8.86 7.24 -7.16
C SER A 31 -7.65 8.02 -6.62
N THR A 32 -6.50 8.01 -7.33
CA THR A 32 -5.28 8.73 -6.93
C THR A 32 -4.95 9.87 -7.92
N PRO A 33 -5.67 11.00 -7.89
CA PRO A 33 -5.47 12.10 -8.83
C PRO A 33 -4.12 12.83 -8.61
N CYS A 34 -3.54 12.73 -7.42
CA CYS A 34 -2.25 13.35 -7.11
C CYS A 34 -1.11 12.57 -7.80
N THR A 35 -0.50 13.16 -8.82
CA THR A 35 0.58 12.56 -9.63
C THR A 35 1.78 12.12 -8.81
N VAL A 36 2.09 12.85 -7.73
CA VAL A 36 3.15 12.52 -6.78
C VAL A 36 2.81 11.25 -6.00
N ALA A 37 1.61 11.20 -5.41
CA ALA A 37 1.15 10.03 -4.67
C ALA A 37 1.03 8.80 -5.57
N ARG A 38 0.52 8.98 -6.79
CA ARG A 38 0.44 7.96 -7.83
C ARG A 38 1.82 7.38 -8.16
N ARG A 39 2.80 8.24 -8.47
CA ARG A 39 4.17 7.83 -8.80
C ARG A 39 4.85 7.10 -7.64
N ALA A 40 4.70 7.62 -6.41
CA ALA A 40 5.23 6.98 -5.21
C ALA A 40 4.64 5.58 -5.01
N SER A 41 3.32 5.43 -5.16
CA SER A 41 2.63 4.14 -5.03
C SER A 41 3.10 3.13 -6.08
N VAL A 42 3.19 3.54 -7.35
CA VAL A 42 3.69 2.68 -8.44
C VAL A 42 5.14 2.28 -8.24
N ALA A 43 6.00 3.22 -7.82
CA ALA A 43 7.40 2.92 -7.57
C ALA A 43 7.57 1.89 -6.43
N GLN A 44 6.81 2.05 -5.35
CA GLN A 44 6.81 1.11 -4.22
C GLN A 44 6.26 -0.26 -4.60
N GLY A 45 5.14 -0.32 -5.34
CA GLY A 45 4.54 -1.58 -5.76
C GLY A 45 5.42 -2.36 -6.74
N ARG A 46 6.01 -1.69 -7.73
CA ARG A 46 7.00 -2.32 -8.64
C ARG A 46 8.24 -2.81 -7.90
N ALA A 47 8.72 -2.05 -6.91
CA ALA A 47 9.82 -2.51 -6.07
C ALA A 47 9.45 -3.77 -5.28
N LEU A 48 8.24 -3.82 -4.70
CA LEU A 48 7.72 -4.98 -3.99
C LEU A 48 7.62 -6.21 -4.89
N LEU A 49 7.09 -6.08 -6.11
CA LEU A 49 7.08 -7.17 -7.10
C LEU A 49 8.50 -7.67 -7.41
N GLY A 50 9.46 -6.75 -7.54
CA GLY A 50 10.85 -7.14 -7.72
C GLY A 50 11.44 -7.90 -6.52
N VAL A 51 11.03 -7.57 -5.30
CA VAL A 51 11.43 -8.32 -4.09
C VAL A 51 10.74 -9.69 -4.07
N TRP A 52 9.47 -9.75 -4.47
CA TRP A 52 8.73 -10.98 -4.59
C TRP A 52 9.45 -12.00 -5.49
N GLU A 53 9.72 -11.61 -6.73
CA GLU A 53 10.32 -12.50 -7.74
C GLU A 53 11.71 -13.00 -7.34
N ARG A 54 12.47 -12.20 -6.57
CA ARG A 54 13.86 -12.51 -6.24
C ARG A 54 14.04 -13.21 -4.89
N ALA A 55 13.13 -13.00 -3.95
CA ALA A 55 13.36 -13.39 -2.56
C ALA A 55 12.16 -14.02 -1.85
N LEU A 56 10.92 -13.65 -2.18
CA LEU A 56 9.74 -14.10 -1.41
C LEU A 56 8.97 -15.24 -2.07
N ALA A 57 9.07 -15.41 -3.39
CA ALA A 57 8.36 -16.46 -4.13
C ALA A 57 8.71 -17.89 -3.66
N GLY A 58 9.86 -18.09 -2.99
CA GLY A 58 10.23 -19.37 -2.40
C GLY A 58 9.66 -19.61 -0.99
N SER A 59 8.97 -18.64 -0.41
CA SER A 59 8.41 -18.67 0.95
C SER A 59 6.89 -18.55 0.94
N VAL A 60 6.25 -19.10 -0.09
CA VAL A 60 4.79 -19.16 -0.22
C VAL A 60 4.20 -20.03 0.89
N GLY A 61 3.07 -19.61 1.46
CA GLY A 61 2.37 -20.38 2.48
C GLY A 61 1.87 -21.72 1.95
N GLU A 62 1.76 -22.72 2.83
CA GLU A 62 1.35 -24.09 2.43
C GLU A 62 -0.15 -24.19 2.07
N GLU A 63 -0.97 -23.28 2.59
CA GLU A 63 -2.42 -23.26 2.36
C GLU A 63 -2.79 -23.04 0.88
N PRO A 64 -3.88 -23.66 0.38
CA PRO A 64 -4.32 -23.51 -1.01
C PRO A 64 -4.59 -22.06 -1.42
N GLU A 65 -5.11 -21.26 -0.50
CA GLU A 65 -5.39 -19.83 -0.72
C GLU A 65 -4.10 -19.04 -0.99
N SER A 66 -3.05 -19.32 -0.21
CA SER A 66 -1.72 -18.71 -0.36
C SER A 66 -1.08 -19.08 -1.70
N GLN A 67 -1.21 -20.33 -2.12
CA GLN A 67 -0.70 -20.80 -3.42
C GLN A 67 -1.46 -20.17 -4.60
N SER A 68 -2.78 -20.03 -4.47
CA SER A 68 -3.60 -19.30 -5.44
C SER A 68 -3.18 -17.84 -5.55
N ALA A 69 -3.02 -17.14 -4.41
CA ALA A 69 -2.54 -15.75 -4.39
C ALA A 69 -1.15 -15.60 -5.02
N ALA A 70 -0.22 -16.53 -4.76
CA ALA A 70 1.10 -16.54 -5.36
C ALA A 70 1.05 -16.71 -6.89
N THR A 71 0.15 -17.55 -7.39
CA THR A 71 -0.05 -17.77 -8.83
C THR A 71 -0.58 -16.51 -9.50
N VAL A 72 -1.62 -15.89 -8.92
CA VAL A 72 -2.18 -14.63 -9.45
C VAL A 72 -1.12 -13.52 -9.46
N LEU A 73 -0.28 -13.43 -8.43
CA LEU A 73 0.78 -12.43 -8.38
C LEU A 73 1.88 -12.68 -9.41
N ALA A 74 2.22 -13.95 -9.70
CA ALA A 74 3.13 -14.31 -10.78
C ALA A 74 2.56 -13.93 -12.17
N ASP A 75 1.28 -14.22 -12.40
CA ASP A 75 0.58 -13.85 -13.64
C ASP A 75 0.49 -12.33 -13.81
N PHE A 76 0.22 -11.60 -12.72
CA PHE A 76 0.25 -10.13 -12.72
C PHE A 76 1.64 -9.58 -13.06
N ALA A 77 2.71 -10.17 -12.51
CA ALA A 77 4.08 -9.77 -12.82
C ALA A 77 4.45 -10.04 -14.29
N LEU A 78 3.97 -11.13 -14.88
CA LEU A 78 4.10 -11.42 -16.31
C LEU A 78 3.33 -10.41 -17.16
N SER A 79 2.09 -10.08 -16.79
CA SER A 79 1.27 -9.06 -17.47
C SER A 79 1.99 -7.71 -17.49
N MET A 80 2.53 -7.29 -16.35
CA MET A 80 3.33 -6.07 -16.18
C MET A 80 4.57 -6.01 -17.08
N LYS A 81 5.23 -7.15 -17.32
CA LYS A 81 6.40 -7.24 -18.22
C LYS A 81 6.00 -7.21 -19.69
N SER A 82 4.86 -7.82 -20.03
CA SER A 82 4.33 -7.82 -21.39
C SER A 82 3.90 -6.42 -21.85
N ASN A 83 3.49 -5.58 -20.90
CA ASN A 83 2.94 -4.24 -21.13
C ASN A 83 1.83 -4.24 -22.21
N LYS A 84 1.09 -5.36 -22.31
CA LYS A 84 0.02 -5.53 -23.26
C LYS A 84 -1.24 -4.87 -22.67
N PRO A 85 -1.80 -3.85 -23.33
CA PRO A 85 -3.02 -3.23 -22.86
C PRO A 85 -4.19 -4.22 -22.97
N ASP A 86 -5.16 -4.08 -22.06
CA ASP A 86 -6.44 -4.78 -22.11
C ASP A 86 -7.33 -4.26 -23.25
N ASP A 87 -8.56 -4.80 -23.34
CA ASP A 87 -9.54 -4.44 -24.37
C ASP A 87 -9.93 -2.95 -24.36
N PHE A 88 -9.69 -2.24 -23.25
CA PHE A 88 -9.96 -0.82 -23.06
C PHE A 88 -8.71 0.06 -23.18
N GLY A 89 -7.54 -0.53 -23.45
CA GLY A 89 -6.28 0.20 -23.59
C GLY A 89 -5.51 0.39 -22.29
N PHE A 90 -5.97 -0.17 -21.17
CA PHE A 90 -5.32 -0.04 -19.86
C PHE A 90 -4.28 -1.13 -19.66
N ALA A 91 -3.14 -0.75 -19.07
CA ALA A 91 -2.10 -1.68 -18.64
C ALA A 91 -1.95 -1.57 -17.12
N PRO A 92 -1.63 -2.67 -16.43
CA PRO A 92 -1.41 -2.62 -14.99
C PRO A 92 -0.29 -1.64 -14.64
N ASN A 93 -0.54 -0.81 -13.63
CA ASN A 93 0.39 0.20 -13.14
C ASN A 93 1.32 -0.39 -12.08
N GLY A 94 0.80 -1.25 -11.19
CA GLY A 94 1.52 -1.90 -10.10
C GLY A 94 1.58 -1.04 -8.84
N HIS A 95 0.42 -0.66 -8.32
CA HIS A 95 0.25 0.11 -7.11
C HIS A 95 0.50 -0.69 -5.84
N PHE A 96 1.15 -0.04 -4.88
CA PHE A 96 1.60 -0.67 -3.65
C PHE A 96 0.48 -1.31 -2.79
N PRO A 97 -0.70 -0.69 -2.56
CA PRO A 97 -1.66 -1.21 -1.59
C PRO A 97 -2.19 -2.62 -1.92
N ALA A 98 -2.72 -2.82 -3.13
CA ALA A 98 -3.25 -4.11 -3.54
C ALA A 98 -2.15 -5.18 -3.59
N LEU A 99 -0.97 -4.83 -4.14
CA LEU A 99 0.20 -5.71 -4.19
C LEU A 99 0.71 -6.12 -2.81
N PHE A 100 0.69 -5.21 -1.83
CA PHE A 100 1.07 -5.53 -0.45
C PHE A 100 0.11 -6.55 0.16
N GLY A 101 -1.20 -6.36 -0.02
CA GLY A 101 -2.23 -7.27 0.48
C GLY A 101 -2.07 -8.69 -0.05
N ILE A 102 -2.04 -8.85 -1.37
CA ILE A 102 -1.89 -10.16 -2.00
C ILE A 102 -0.52 -10.80 -1.69
N THR A 103 0.55 -10.00 -1.54
CA THR A 103 1.87 -10.54 -1.16
C THR A 103 1.81 -11.16 0.24
N CYS A 104 1.15 -10.48 1.19
CA CYS A 104 0.95 -11.01 2.53
C CYS A 104 0.05 -12.26 2.53
N ALA A 105 -1.00 -12.28 1.71
CA ALA A 105 -1.85 -13.46 1.52
C ALA A 105 -1.02 -14.64 0.96
N ALA A 106 -0.19 -14.41 -0.06
CA ALA A 106 0.66 -15.42 -0.66
C ALA A 106 1.73 -15.96 0.32
N MET A 107 2.17 -15.15 1.29
CA MET A 107 3.07 -15.56 2.37
C MET A 107 2.36 -16.24 3.55
N GLY A 108 1.02 -16.35 3.54
CA GLY A 108 0.24 -16.91 4.65
C GLY A 108 0.26 -16.07 5.93
N ILE A 109 0.51 -14.77 5.82
CA ILE A 109 0.42 -13.84 6.96
C ILE A 109 -1.06 -13.61 7.27
N SER A 110 -1.47 -13.58 8.53
CA SER A 110 -2.88 -13.38 8.86
C SER A 110 -3.44 -12.04 8.35
N TRP A 111 -4.75 -11.98 8.09
CA TRP A 111 -5.43 -10.76 7.67
C TRP A 111 -5.20 -9.60 8.66
N ALA A 112 -5.33 -9.88 9.96
CA ALA A 112 -5.18 -8.87 11.02
C ALA A 112 -3.74 -8.34 11.10
N ASP A 113 -2.75 -9.24 10.97
CA ASP A 113 -1.35 -8.84 10.96
C ASP A 113 -1.00 -8.05 9.71
N THR A 114 -1.56 -8.42 8.54
CA THR A 114 -1.38 -7.70 7.28
C THR A 114 -1.86 -6.25 7.41
N ALA A 115 -3.08 -6.05 7.90
CA ALA A 115 -3.66 -4.72 8.14
C ALA A 115 -2.80 -3.89 9.11
N TYR A 116 -2.39 -4.51 10.22
CA TYR A 116 -1.59 -3.86 11.24
C TYR A 116 -0.18 -3.51 10.76
N LEU A 117 0.48 -4.42 10.03
CA LEU A 117 1.81 -4.21 9.45
C LEU A 117 1.80 -3.06 8.45
N PHE A 118 0.78 -2.99 7.58
CA PHE A 118 0.62 -1.90 6.63
C PHE A 118 0.53 -0.55 7.35
N MET A 119 -0.38 -0.45 8.33
CA MET A 119 -0.61 0.77 9.11
C MET A 119 0.61 1.17 9.94
N MET A 120 1.29 0.20 10.53
CA MET A 120 2.52 0.41 11.30
C MET A 120 3.67 0.88 10.40
N ASN A 121 3.82 0.33 9.20
CA ASN A 121 4.83 0.78 8.24
C ASN A 121 4.60 2.23 7.81
N HIS A 122 3.35 2.62 7.60
CA HIS A 122 3.01 4.03 7.34
C HIS A 122 3.40 4.94 8.52
N ALA A 123 3.07 4.55 9.75
CA ALA A 123 3.46 5.31 10.94
C ALA A 123 4.99 5.44 11.08
N LYS A 124 5.73 4.35 10.86
CA LYS A 124 7.21 4.35 10.83
C LYS A 124 7.76 5.32 9.78
N ALA A 125 7.19 5.32 8.57
CA ALA A 125 7.62 6.22 7.50
C ALA A 125 7.40 7.71 7.87
N LEU A 126 6.24 8.03 8.45
CA LEU A 126 5.93 9.39 8.91
C LEU A 126 6.88 9.86 10.01
N LEU A 127 7.14 9.01 11.02
CA LEU A 127 8.04 9.36 12.10
C LEU A 127 9.49 9.45 11.64
N SER A 128 9.91 8.60 10.70
CA SER A 128 11.21 8.71 10.04
C SER A 128 11.37 10.06 9.31
N ALA A 129 10.33 10.50 8.60
CA ALA A 129 10.31 11.81 7.96
C ALA A 129 10.38 12.96 8.98
N ALA A 130 9.62 12.89 10.08
CA ALA A 130 9.64 13.89 11.14
C ALA A 130 11.02 14.04 11.80
N VAL A 131 11.74 12.92 12.00
CA VAL A 131 13.12 12.94 12.51
C VAL A 131 14.07 13.59 11.51
N ARG A 132 13.99 13.25 10.20
CA ARG A 132 14.81 13.89 9.15
C ARG A 132 14.52 15.38 8.98
N ALA A 133 13.28 15.79 9.22
CA ALA A 133 12.88 17.19 9.21
C ALA A 133 13.21 17.93 10.53
N SER A 134 13.90 17.27 11.47
CA SER A 134 14.26 17.83 12.79
C SER A 134 13.07 18.31 13.63
N VAL A 135 11.86 17.79 13.37
CA VAL A 135 10.65 18.08 14.15
C VAL A 135 10.67 17.36 15.49
N MET A 136 11.26 16.16 15.54
CA MET A 136 11.41 15.38 16.77
C MET A 136 12.72 14.57 16.78
N GLY A 137 13.15 14.14 17.97
CA GLY A 137 14.34 13.30 18.13
C GLY A 137 14.11 11.81 17.83
N PRO A 138 15.17 11.04 17.51
CA PRO A 138 15.05 9.61 17.19
C PRO A 138 14.49 8.79 18.37
N PHE A 139 14.87 9.09 19.61
CA PHE A 139 14.33 8.40 20.79
C PHE A 139 12.86 8.70 21.03
N GLN A 140 12.42 9.93 20.79
CA GLN A 140 11.00 10.31 20.88
C GLN A 140 10.16 9.56 19.84
N SER A 141 10.69 9.40 18.62
CA SER A 141 10.07 8.58 17.56
C SER A 141 9.92 7.12 17.99
N GLN A 142 10.96 6.50 18.57
CA GLN A 142 10.89 5.13 19.07
C GLN A 142 9.90 4.97 20.23
N MET A 143 9.86 5.94 21.16
CA MET A 143 8.87 5.95 22.24
C MET A 143 7.44 5.99 21.71
N LEU A 144 7.19 6.80 20.67
CA LEU A 144 5.86 6.91 20.06
C LEU A 144 5.48 5.62 19.30
N LEU A 145 6.42 5.00 18.58
CA LEU A 145 6.21 3.69 17.94
C LEU A 145 5.87 2.58 18.96
N ALA A 146 6.52 2.60 20.12
CA ALA A 146 6.26 1.65 21.20
C ALA A 146 5.01 2.01 22.02
N SER A 147 4.38 3.16 21.80
CA SER A 147 3.30 3.64 22.65
C SER A 147 2.01 2.85 22.45
N ALA A 148 1.37 2.48 23.56
CA ALA A 148 0.04 1.87 23.54
C ALA A 148 -0.99 2.76 22.83
N LYS A 149 -0.86 4.09 22.95
CA LYS A 149 -1.73 5.06 22.28
C LYS A 149 -1.69 4.92 20.75
N LEU A 150 -0.50 4.76 20.16
CA LEU A 150 -0.38 4.54 18.73
C LEU A 150 -1.00 3.18 18.35
N GLN A 151 -0.68 2.12 19.09
CA GLN A 151 -1.21 0.78 18.83
C GLN A 151 -2.75 0.77 18.84
N SER A 152 -3.37 1.38 19.86
CA SER A 152 -4.83 1.52 19.93
C SER A 152 -5.39 2.34 18.77
N CYS A 153 -4.74 3.45 18.40
CA CYS A 153 -5.16 4.26 17.26
C CYS A 153 -5.14 3.46 15.95
N LEU A 154 -4.07 2.71 15.70
CA LEU A 154 -3.97 1.86 14.50
C LEU A 154 -5.07 0.80 14.48
N ARG A 155 -5.29 0.13 15.61
CA ARG A 155 -6.31 -0.92 15.73
C ARG A 155 -7.72 -0.36 15.51
N SER A 156 -8.03 0.80 16.09
CA SER A 156 -9.32 1.47 15.85
C SER A 156 -9.51 1.89 14.39
N CYS A 157 -8.45 2.34 13.70
CA CYS A 157 -8.55 2.64 12.26
C CYS A 157 -8.82 1.37 11.43
N ILE A 158 -8.24 0.23 11.80
CA ILE A 158 -8.45 -1.05 11.11
C ILE A 158 -9.87 -1.54 11.33
N GLU A 159 -10.36 -1.50 12.57
CA GLU A 159 -11.73 -1.89 12.92
C GLU A 159 -12.78 -1.05 12.17
N GLN A 160 -12.51 0.23 11.92
CA GLN A 160 -13.40 1.12 11.16
C GLN A 160 -13.49 0.75 9.66
N GLU A 161 -12.42 0.23 9.08
CA GLU A 161 -12.33 -0.04 7.64
C GLU A 161 -12.53 -1.53 7.29
N GLN A 162 -12.72 -2.39 8.29
CA GLN A 162 -12.86 -3.84 8.11
C GLN A 162 -14.06 -4.22 7.22
N ASP A 163 -15.17 -3.49 7.34
CA ASP A 163 -16.39 -3.75 6.55
C ASP A 163 -16.46 -2.90 5.26
N ASN A 164 -15.43 -2.09 4.97
CA ASN A 164 -15.46 -1.17 3.85
C ASN A 164 -15.03 -1.86 2.55
N THR A 165 -15.90 -1.84 1.55
CA THR A 165 -15.58 -2.37 0.21
C THR A 165 -14.69 -1.36 -0.51
N ALA A 166 -13.68 -1.82 -1.28
CA ALA A 166 -12.80 -0.92 -2.03
C ALA A 166 -13.55 0.11 -2.91
N ALA A 167 -14.75 -0.23 -3.40
CA ALA A 167 -15.62 0.65 -4.17
C ALA A 167 -16.21 1.85 -3.39
N LEU A 168 -16.20 1.81 -2.06
CA LEU A 168 -16.68 2.90 -1.19
C LEU A 168 -15.53 3.77 -0.65
N THR A 169 -14.30 3.52 -1.12
CA THR A 169 -13.13 4.30 -0.76
C THR A 169 -13.30 5.75 -1.20
N ALA A 170 -13.20 6.68 -0.25
CA ALA A 170 -13.28 8.11 -0.53
C ALA A 170 -12.03 8.84 -0.03
N VAL A 171 -11.59 9.84 -0.79
CA VAL A 171 -10.59 10.80 -0.33
C VAL A 171 -11.22 11.67 0.75
N THR A 172 -10.82 11.45 2.00
CA THR A 172 -11.38 12.15 3.18
C THR A 172 -10.71 13.50 3.45
N ALA A 173 -9.58 13.79 2.79
CA ALA A 173 -8.79 15.00 3.02
C ALA A 173 -8.21 15.59 1.71
N PRO A 174 -9.06 16.17 0.83
CA PRO A 174 -8.62 16.70 -0.47
C PRO A 174 -7.59 17.84 -0.35
N SER A 175 -7.59 18.56 0.76
CA SER A 175 -6.57 19.58 1.04
C SER A 175 -5.17 18.98 1.11
N MET A 176 -5.01 17.81 1.75
CA MET A 176 -3.71 17.13 1.85
C MET A 176 -3.17 16.73 0.48
N ASP A 177 -4.04 16.29 -0.43
CA ASP A 177 -3.63 15.91 -1.79
C ASP A 177 -3.13 17.12 -2.59
N LEU A 178 -3.78 18.28 -2.41
CA LEU A 178 -3.32 19.54 -2.97
C LEU A 178 -1.96 19.96 -2.40
N TRP A 179 -1.76 19.83 -1.09
CA TRP A 179 -0.48 20.11 -0.43
C TRP A 179 0.63 19.17 -0.92
N MET A 180 0.35 17.87 -1.06
CA MET A 180 1.29 16.89 -1.61
C MET A 180 1.65 17.20 -3.07
N GLY A 181 0.68 17.59 -3.90
CA GLY A 181 0.92 17.97 -5.30
C GLY A 181 1.86 19.18 -5.45
N ARG A 182 1.90 20.09 -4.47
CA ARG A 182 2.83 21.23 -4.46
C ARG A 182 4.26 20.87 -4.06
N HIS A 183 4.50 19.65 -3.56
CA HIS A 183 5.84 19.22 -3.19
C HIS A 183 6.81 19.20 -4.40
N GLU A 184 6.31 19.02 -5.63
CA GLU A 184 7.10 19.12 -6.87
C GLU A 184 7.61 20.54 -7.15
N LEU A 185 7.01 21.57 -6.54
CA LEU A 185 7.36 22.98 -6.75
C LEU A 185 8.39 23.51 -5.74
N LEU A 186 8.86 22.69 -4.80
CA LEU A 186 9.83 23.11 -3.78
C LEU A 186 11.24 23.21 -4.37
N TYR A 187 11.87 24.37 -4.17
CA TYR A 187 13.23 24.68 -4.66
C TYR A 187 14.31 23.76 -4.08
N SER A 188 14.12 23.27 -2.84
CA SER A 188 14.99 22.28 -2.19
C SER A 188 14.13 21.13 -1.66
N ARG A 189 14.54 19.89 -1.93
CA ARG A 189 13.82 18.66 -1.57
C ARG A 189 14.65 17.78 -0.65
N ILE A 190 14.09 17.46 0.52
CA ILE A 190 14.69 16.53 1.50
C ILE A 190 14.15 15.11 1.31
N PHE A 191 13.00 14.95 0.63
CA PHE A 191 12.35 13.68 0.37
C PHE A 191 12.18 13.46 -1.12
N ASN A 192 12.49 12.26 -1.59
CA ASN A 192 12.13 11.83 -2.93
C ASN A 192 10.67 11.33 -2.85
N SER A 193 9.77 12.05 -3.52
CA SER A 193 8.35 11.70 -3.65
C SER A 193 8.11 11.09 -5.02
#